data_AF-Q9REA1-F1
#
_entry.id   AF-Q9REA1-F1
#
_cell.length_a   1.000
_cell.length_b   1.000
_cell.length_c   1.000
_cell.angle_alpha   90.00
_cell.angle_beta   90.00
_cell.angle_gamma   90.00
#
_symmetry.space_group_name_H-M   'P 1'
#
loop_
_entity.id
_entity.type
_entity.pdbx_description
1 polymer ?
#
loop_
_entity_poly.entity_id
_entity_poly.type
_entity_poly.pdbx_seq_one_letter_code
_entity_poly.pdbx_strand_id
1 'polypeptide(L)'
;ANGVGKTTLLEHIRKQGEGILLSPKVSFQVYQQKGYQMTSEESIIRFVMRQTEFSESLVRSLLNHLGVAQETLTKPLCTLSGGEATRLTIALLFTKPSNVLLLDEPTNFIDMATIEALEKLMQIYPGTILFTSHD
;
A
#
# COMPACT_ATOMS: atom_id res chain seq x y z
N ALA A 1 1.31 8.05 -21.63
CA ALA A 1 1.87 6.98 -22.48
C ALA A 1 2.77 6.06 -21.65
N ASN A 2 2.65 4.74 -21.83
CA ASN A 2 3.52 3.77 -21.18
C ASN A 2 4.95 3.95 -21.71
N GLY A 3 5.96 3.79 -20.84
CA GLY A 3 7.37 3.97 -21.25
C GLY A 3 7.88 5.42 -21.26
N VAL A 4 7.10 6.41 -20.81
CA VAL A 4 7.56 7.82 -20.69
C VAL A 4 8.46 8.07 -19.48
N GLY A 5 8.67 7.07 -18.62
CA GLY A 5 9.57 7.16 -17.47
C GLY A 5 8.92 7.50 -16.13
N LYS A 6 7.59 7.34 -15.97
CA LYS A 6 6.86 7.58 -14.70
C LYS A 6 7.47 6.83 -13.51
N THR A 7 7.59 5.50 -13.62
CA THR A 7 8.24 4.64 -12.63
C THR A 7 9.69 5.05 -12.37
N THR A 8 10.43 5.38 -13.43
CA THR A 8 11.83 5.82 -13.34
C THR A 8 11.96 7.11 -12.53
N LEU A 9 11.05 8.07 -12.74
CA LEU A 9 11.03 9.33 -12.00
C LEU A 9 10.71 9.09 -10.51
N LEU A 10 9.71 8.26 -10.19
CA LEU A 10 9.41 7.92 -8.80
C LEU A 10 10.60 7.28 -8.09
N GLU A 11 11.29 6.35 -8.74
CA GLU A 11 12.50 5.73 -8.18
C GLU A 11 13.68 6.70 -8.07
N HIS A 12 13.84 7.64 -9.01
CA HIS A 12 14.87 8.69 -8.93
C HIS A 12 14.64 9.62 -7.73
N ILE A 13 13.39 10.02 -7.49
CA ILE A 13 12.99 10.81 -6.31
C ILE A 13 13.27 10.02 -5.03
N ARG A 14 12.80 8.76 -4.96
CA ARG A 14 12.96 7.90 -3.78
C ARG A 14 14.42 7.70 -3.38
N LYS A 15 15.30 7.54 -4.36
CA LYS A 15 16.73 7.29 -4.17
C LYS A 15 17.55 8.56 -3.94
N GLN A 16 16.93 9.74 -3.88
CA GLN A 16 17.62 11.02 -3.82
C GLN A 16 18.66 11.14 -4.94
N GLY A 17 18.23 10.85 -6.17
CA GLY A 17 19.10 10.95 -7.33
C GLY A 17 19.58 12.39 -7.58
N GLU A 18 20.51 12.57 -8.51
CA GLU A 18 21.08 13.88 -8.83
C GLU A 18 20.00 14.95 -9.09
N GLY A 19 20.17 16.12 -8.48
CA GLY A 19 19.21 17.24 -8.56
C GLY A 19 18.00 17.14 -7.62
N ILE A 20 17.83 16.04 -6.88
CA ILE A 20 16.74 15.87 -5.91
C ILE A 20 17.21 16.28 -4.51
N LEU A 21 16.58 17.30 -3.94
CA LEU A 21 16.78 17.72 -2.56
C LEU A 21 15.60 17.25 -1.70
N LEU A 22 15.83 16.32 -0.78
CA LEU A 22 14.83 15.88 0.20
C LEU A 22 15.27 16.26 1.62
N SER A 23 14.30 16.60 2.46
CA SER A 23 14.54 16.71 3.90
C SER A 23 14.98 15.35 4.46
N PRO A 24 15.97 15.28 5.36
CA PRO A 24 16.38 14.04 6.02
C PRO A 24 15.24 13.36 6.81
N LYS A 25 14.17 14.11 7.11
CA LYS A 25 12.99 13.60 7.81
C LYS A 25 11.95 12.95 6.88
N VAL A 26 12.16 12.96 5.57
CA VAL A 26 11.25 12.28 4.63
C VAL A 26 11.35 10.77 4.86
N SER A 27 10.20 10.14 5.09
CA SER A 27 10.05 8.69 5.19
C SER A 27 9.04 8.24 4.14
N PHE A 28 9.54 7.50 3.17
CA PHE A 28 8.72 6.97 2.08
C PHE A 28 8.08 5.64 2.47
N GLN A 29 6.82 5.48 2.12
CA GLN A 29 6.20 4.17 1.94
C GLN A 29 5.83 4.01 0.46
N VAL A 30 6.28 2.90 -0.13
CA VAL A 30 6.13 2.67 -1.57
C VAL A 30 5.12 1.55 -1.79
N TYR A 31 4.15 1.81 -2.65
CA TYR A 31 3.38 0.76 -3.30
C TYR A 31 4.17 0.28 -4.50
N GLN A 32 4.73 -0.92 -4.37
CA GLN A 32 5.24 -1.65 -5.51
C GLN A 32 4.28 -2.81 -5.73
N GLN A 33 3.72 -2.89 -6.94
CA GLN A 33 3.02 -4.07 -7.40
C GLN A 33 4.03 -5.22 -7.63
N LYS A 34 4.73 -5.62 -6.57
CA LYS A 34 5.43 -6.89 -6.56
C LYS A 34 4.32 -7.94 -6.56
N GLY A 35 4.40 -8.89 -7.49
CA GLY A 35 3.55 -10.09 -7.51
C GLY A 35 3.82 -10.93 -6.27
N TYR A 36 3.43 -10.39 -5.10
CA TYR A 36 3.68 -10.93 -3.79
C TYR A 36 2.92 -12.24 -3.72
N GLN A 37 3.60 -13.33 -4.03
CA GLN A 37 3.24 -14.62 -3.46
C GLN A 37 3.57 -14.47 -1.98
N MET A 38 2.57 -14.09 -1.19
CA MET A 38 2.69 -14.04 0.26
C MET A 38 2.68 -15.49 0.75
N THR A 39 3.85 -16.13 0.82
CA THR A 39 3.99 -17.56 1.08
C THR A 39 4.07 -17.92 2.57
N SER A 40 3.66 -17.01 3.46
CA SER A 40 3.76 -17.23 4.91
C SER A 40 2.57 -18.03 5.45
N GLU A 41 2.86 -18.96 6.35
CA GLU A 41 1.85 -19.68 7.15
C GLU A 41 1.36 -18.85 8.36
N GLU A 42 1.97 -17.67 8.60
CA GLU A 42 1.50 -16.72 9.62
C GLU A 42 0.08 -16.24 9.30
N SER A 43 -0.72 -15.90 10.31
CA SER A 43 -2.03 -15.29 10.07
C SER A 43 -1.91 -13.86 9.57
N ILE A 44 -2.82 -13.45 8.70
CA ILE A 44 -2.83 -12.10 8.09
C ILE A 44 -2.77 -11.01 9.16
N ILE A 45 -3.60 -11.12 10.21
CA ILE A 45 -3.62 -10.11 11.26
C ILE A 45 -2.27 -10.01 11.98
N ARG A 46 -1.63 -11.14 12.30
CA ARG A 46 -0.31 -11.13 12.98
C ARG A 46 0.75 -10.48 12.09
N PHE A 47 0.76 -10.82 10.81
CA PHE A 47 1.68 -10.21 9.85
C PHE A 47 1.53 -8.69 9.74
N VAL A 48 0.29 -8.18 9.72
CA VAL A 48 0.05 -6.72 9.68
C VAL A 48 0.45 -6.08 11.00
N MET A 49 0.07 -6.67 12.14
CA MET A 49 0.37 -6.13 13.47
C MET A 49 1.89 -6.03 13.74
N ARG A 50 2.72 -6.85 13.11
CA ARG A 50 4.19 -6.74 13.18
C ARG A 50 4.77 -5.55 12.42
N GLN A 51 3.96 -4.90 11.60
CA GLN A 51 4.39 -3.84 10.68
C GLN A 51 3.83 -2.47 11.06
N THR A 52 3.02 -2.39 12.11
CA THR A 52 2.31 -1.17 12.50
C THR A 52 2.32 -0.96 14.00
N GLU A 53 2.26 0.31 14.40
CA GLU A 53 2.08 0.71 15.79
C GLU A 53 0.60 0.96 16.13
N PHE A 54 -0.30 0.78 15.15
CA PHE A 54 -1.73 0.96 15.35
C PHE A 54 -2.37 -0.16 16.16
N SER A 55 -3.47 0.17 16.83
CA SER A 55 -4.30 -0.82 17.52
C SER A 55 -4.86 -1.86 16.56
N GLU A 56 -4.99 -3.10 17.02
CA GLU A 56 -5.59 -4.19 16.23
C GLU A 56 -7.01 -3.83 15.76
N SER A 57 -7.78 -3.13 16.58
CA SER A 57 -9.12 -2.63 16.20
C SER A 57 -9.09 -1.69 15.00
N LEU A 58 -8.10 -0.78 14.93
CA LEU A 58 -7.97 0.14 13.80
C LEU A 58 -7.52 -0.61 12.54
N VAL A 59 -6.58 -1.55 12.69
CA VAL A 59 -6.12 -2.41 11.58
C VAL A 59 -7.28 -3.24 11.02
N ARG A 60 -8.09 -3.86 11.88
CA ARG A 60 -9.28 -4.62 11.48
C ARG A 60 -10.31 -3.74 10.77
N SER A 61 -10.50 -2.51 11.24
CA SER A 61 -11.40 -1.54 10.61
C SER A 61 -10.91 -1.15 9.21
N LEU A 62 -9.61 -0.84 9.07
CA LEU A 62 -8.98 -0.52 7.79
C LEU A 62 -9.10 -1.68 6.78
N LEU A 63 -8.74 -2.89 7.20
CA LEU A 63 -8.83 -4.09 6.36
C LEU A 63 -10.27 -4.38 5.92
N ASN A 64 -11.24 -4.20 6.82
CA ASN A 64 -12.65 -4.33 6.49
C ASN A 64 -13.11 -3.25 5.48
N HIS A 65 -12.66 -2.00 5.65
CA HIS A 65 -12.98 -0.91 4.74
C HIS A 65 -12.43 -1.14 3.32
N LEU A 66 -11.32 -1.87 3.22
CA LEU A 66 -10.73 -2.31 1.96
C LEU A 66 -11.38 -3.58 1.42
N GLY A 67 -12.33 -4.21 2.12
CA GLY A 67 -13.03 -5.42 1.66
C GLY A 67 -12.36 -6.74 2.04
N VAL A 68 -11.47 -6.75 3.03
CA VAL A 68 -10.90 -7.98 3.61
C VAL A 68 -11.79 -8.45 4.77
N ALA A 69 -12.46 -9.58 4.58
CA ALA A 69 -13.39 -10.13 5.57
C ALA A 69 -12.69 -10.54 6.88
N GLN A 70 -13.39 -10.42 8.01
CA GLN A 70 -12.82 -10.68 9.34
C GLN A 70 -12.39 -12.14 9.52
N GLU A 71 -13.16 -13.08 8.97
CA GLU A 71 -12.85 -14.51 8.96
C GLU A 71 -11.61 -14.85 8.14
N THR A 72 -11.24 -14.00 7.17
CA THR A 72 -10.00 -14.17 6.41
C THR A 72 -8.78 -13.78 7.25
N LEU A 73 -8.91 -12.85 8.20
CA LEU A 73 -7.77 -12.32 8.97
C LEU A 73 -7.02 -13.36 9.83
N THR A 74 -7.70 -14.43 10.21
CA THR A 74 -7.11 -15.55 10.98
C THR A 74 -6.49 -16.62 10.09
N LYS A 75 -6.74 -16.58 8.77
CA LYS A 75 -6.19 -17.54 7.82
C LYS A 75 -4.71 -17.27 7.54
N PRO A 76 -3.94 -18.28 7.12
CA PRO A 76 -2.55 -18.11 6.68
C PRO A 76 -2.45 -17.16 5.47
N LEU A 77 -1.38 -16.35 5.38
CA LEU A 77 -1.16 -15.44 4.24
C LEU A 77 -1.12 -16.18 2.89
N CYS A 78 -0.58 -17.39 2.86
CA CYS A 78 -0.48 -18.22 1.66
C CYS A 78 -1.84 -18.60 1.05
N THR A 79 -2.93 -18.40 1.79
CA THR A 79 -4.30 -18.69 1.32
C THR A 79 -4.97 -17.52 0.60
N LEU A 80 -4.33 -16.33 0.56
CA LEU A 80 -4.91 -15.16 -0.06
C LEU A 80 -5.04 -15.30 -1.57
N SER A 81 -6.21 -14.96 -2.09
CA SER A 81 -6.38 -14.71 -3.52
C SER A 81 -5.55 -13.49 -3.95
N GLY A 82 -5.28 -13.36 -5.25
CA GLY A 82 -4.55 -12.21 -5.79
C GLY A 82 -5.19 -10.87 -5.41
N GLY A 83 -6.53 -10.77 -5.46
CA GLY A 83 -7.25 -9.55 -5.08
C GLY A 83 -7.16 -9.23 -3.58
N GLU A 84 -7.24 -10.24 -2.70
CA GLU A 84 -7.03 -10.02 -1.27
C GLU A 84 -5.59 -9.65 -0.94
N ALA A 85 -4.61 -10.24 -1.62
CA ALA A 85 -3.21 -9.85 -1.49
C ALA A 85 -2.99 -8.39 -1.91
N THR A 86 -3.66 -7.93 -2.99
CA THR A 86 -3.59 -6.52 -3.40
C THR A 86 -4.22 -5.60 -2.36
N ARG A 87 -5.42 -5.91 -1.84
CA ARG A 87 -6.08 -5.15 -0.77
C ARG A 87 -5.25 -5.08 0.51
N LEU A 88 -4.62 -6.19 0.89
CA LEU A 88 -3.70 -6.24 2.02
C LEU A 88 -2.47 -5.34 1.78
N THR A 89 -1.91 -5.37 0.57
CA THR A 89 -0.76 -4.53 0.20
C THR A 89 -1.13 -3.04 0.28
N ILE A 90 -2.33 -2.66 -0.17
CA ILE A 90 -2.85 -1.30 -0.02
C ILE A 90 -2.99 -0.94 1.46
N ALA A 91 -3.59 -1.81 2.28
CA ALA A 91 -3.73 -1.57 3.71
C ALA A 91 -2.36 -1.28 4.37
N LEU A 92 -1.34 -2.06 4.01
CA LEU A 92 0.00 -1.92 4.56
C LEU A 92 0.63 -0.54 4.32
N LEU A 93 0.27 0.14 3.21
CA LEU A 93 0.73 1.50 2.92
C LEU A 93 0.33 2.49 4.01
N PHE A 94 -0.90 2.34 4.52
CA PHE A 94 -1.47 3.24 5.51
C PHE A 94 -1.13 2.86 6.93
N THR A 95 -0.69 1.61 7.18
CA THR A 95 -0.36 1.12 8.53
C THR A 95 1.05 1.47 8.99
N LYS A 96 1.95 1.83 8.08
CA LYS A 96 3.36 2.13 8.41
C LYS A 96 3.56 3.63 8.60
N PRO A 97 4.33 4.06 9.61
CA PRO A 97 4.67 5.46 9.79
C PRO A 97 5.48 5.95 8.58
N SER A 98 4.86 6.82 7.79
CA SER A 98 5.47 7.47 6.62
C SER A 98 4.85 8.86 6.48
N ASN A 99 5.59 9.79 5.88
CA ASN A 99 5.07 11.12 5.54
C ASN A 99 4.98 11.36 4.03
N VAL A 100 5.47 10.42 3.22
CA VAL A 100 5.30 10.42 1.77
C VAL A 100 4.92 9.03 1.26
N LEU A 101 3.80 8.91 0.56
CA LEU A 101 3.43 7.72 -0.19
C LEU A 101 3.88 7.85 -1.65
N LEU A 102 4.56 6.83 -2.18
CA LEU A 102 4.87 6.68 -3.60
C LEU A 102 4.03 5.55 -4.18
N LEU A 103 3.11 5.87 -5.08
CA LEU A 103 2.18 4.90 -5.65
C LEU A 103 2.38 4.80 -7.17
N ASP A 104 2.94 3.70 -7.64
CA ASP A 104 3.08 3.48 -9.09
C ASP A 104 1.89 2.66 -9.60
N GLU A 105 1.00 3.31 -10.34
CA GLU A 105 -0.21 2.74 -10.94
C GLU A 105 -1.06 1.90 -9.96
N PRO A 106 -1.47 2.51 -8.82
CA PRO A 106 -2.10 1.77 -7.72
C PRO A 106 -3.50 1.22 -8.05
N THR A 107 -4.12 1.71 -9.13
CA THR A 107 -5.45 1.29 -9.59
C THR A 107 -5.42 0.06 -10.48
N ASN A 108 -4.25 -0.38 -10.94
CA ASN A 108 -4.14 -1.57 -11.78
C ASN A 108 -4.55 -2.83 -10.99
N PHE A 109 -5.40 -3.67 -11.59
CA PHE A 109 -5.85 -4.97 -11.05
C PHE A 109 -6.58 -4.93 -9.70
N ILE A 110 -7.18 -3.78 -9.34
CA ILE A 110 -8.13 -3.69 -8.23
C ILE A 110 -9.55 -3.41 -8.74
N ASP A 111 -10.54 -3.92 -8.02
CA ASP A 111 -11.95 -3.68 -8.33
C ASP A 111 -12.36 -2.24 -7.97
N MET A 112 -13.48 -1.77 -8.53
CA MET A 112 -13.97 -0.40 -8.28
C MET A 112 -14.19 -0.11 -6.79
N ALA A 113 -14.67 -1.09 -6.03
CA ALA A 113 -14.89 -0.91 -4.59
C ALA A 113 -13.57 -0.62 -3.84
N THR A 114 -12.48 -1.30 -4.23
CA THR A 114 -11.14 -1.07 -3.68
C THR A 114 -10.56 0.27 -4.13
N ILE A 115 -10.83 0.71 -5.37
CA ILE A 115 -10.43 2.04 -5.87
C ILE A 115 -11.08 3.12 -5.02
N GLU A 116 -12.40 3.08 -4.82
CA GLU A 116 -13.11 4.06 -4.00
C GLU A 116 -12.62 4.09 -2.54
N ALA A 117 -12.27 2.92 -1.98
CA ALA A 117 -11.70 2.84 -0.65
C ALA A 117 -10.29 3.45 -0.60
N LEU A 118 -9.45 3.19 -1.60
CA LEU A 118 -8.12 3.79 -1.73
C LEU A 118 -8.22 5.32 -1.85
N GLU A 119 -9.11 5.84 -2.68
CA GLU A 119 -9.33 7.29 -2.83
C GLU A 119 -9.68 7.96 -1.50
N LYS A 120 -10.60 7.36 -0.73
CA LYS A 120 -10.98 7.86 0.60
C LYS A 120 -9.79 7.87 1.56
N LEU A 121 -8.98 6.81 1.57
CA LEU A 121 -7.77 6.74 2.39
C LEU A 121 -6.72 7.77 1.96
N MET A 122 -6.56 8.00 0.66
CA MET A 122 -5.66 9.02 0.12
C MET A 122 -6.08 10.44 0.51
N GLN A 123 -7.39 10.73 0.50
CA GLN A 123 -7.93 12.06 0.86
C GLN A 123 -7.69 12.43 2.32
N ILE A 124 -7.69 11.44 3.22
CA ILE A 124 -7.49 11.66 4.67
C ILE A 124 -6.03 11.48 5.10
N TYR A 125 -5.13 11.06 4.21
CA TYR A 125 -3.73 10.85 4.54
C TYR A 125 -3.07 12.20 4.84
N PRO A 126 -2.49 12.39 6.03
CA PRO A 126 -1.95 13.69 6.45
C PRO A 126 -0.63 14.06 5.78
N GLY A 127 0.02 13.11 5.11
CA GLY A 127 1.30 13.31 4.42
C GLY A 127 1.13 13.67 2.94
N THR A 128 2.23 13.61 2.21
CA THR A 128 2.23 13.82 0.75
C THR A 128 2.01 12.51 0.02
N ILE A 129 1.27 12.55 -1.09
CA ILE A 129 1.14 11.40 -1.98
C ILE A 129 1.67 11.79 -3.35
N LEU A 130 2.63 11.02 -3.85
CA LEU A 130 3.07 11.06 -5.24
C LEU A 130 2.58 9.78 -5.89
N PHE A 131 1.72 9.91 -6.89
CA PHE A 131 1.21 8.75 -7.61
C PHE A 131 1.26 8.94 -9.12
N THR A 132 1.28 7.83 -9.83
CA THR A 132 1.16 7.76 -11.28
C THR A 132 -0.11 7.01 -11.63
N SER A 133 -0.81 7.44 -12.67
CA SER A 133 -1.96 6.74 -13.24
C SER A 133 -1.77 6.56 -14.74
N HIS A 134 -2.60 5.73 -15.35
CA HIS A 134 -2.78 5.66 -16.80
C HIS A 134 -3.95 6.51 -17.31
N ASP A 135 -4.75 7.04 -16.40
CA ASP A 135 -5.90 7.91 -16.69
C ASP A 135 -5.50 9.39 -16.78
#